data_AF-A0A832UFE6-F1
#
_entry.id   AF-A0A832UFE6-F1
#
_cell.length_a   1.000
_cell.length_b   1.000
_cell.length_c   1.000
_cell.angle_alpha   90.00
_cell.angle_beta   90.00
_cell.angle_gamma   90.00
#
_symmetry.space_group_name_H-M   'P 1'
#
loop_
_entity.id
_entity.type
_entity.pdbx_description
1 polymer ?
#
loop_
_entity_poly.entity_id
_entity_poly.type
_entity_poly.pdbx_seq_one_letter_code
_entity_poly.pdbx_strand_id
1 'polypeptide(L)'
;METKRDGECNTFAVAPGEKVDILELEELGSRYGIDIYLYFEEDLARNSTLQKDMEDFKSVPEYERPFILLGKFIAFAASQDPKFRDKLKELPLILEVIACGESTIGGTDHRYITTLMPFLQDMDALEI
;
A
#
# COMPACT_ATOMS: atom_id res chain seq x y z
N MET A 1 25.59 10.05 -12.45
CA MET A 1 24.40 10.85 -12.11
C MET A 1 23.36 9.88 -11.61
N GLU A 2 23.36 9.63 -10.31
CA GLU A 2 22.36 8.78 -9.68
C GLU A 2 21.54 9.70 -8.81
N THR A 3 20.38 10.05 -9.35
CA THR A 3 19.40 10.97 -8.77
C THR A 3 19.05 10.50 -7.36
N LYS A 4 19.43 11.33 -6.40
CA LYS A 4 18.89 11.43 -5.05
C LYS A 4 17.39 11.11 -5.09
N ARG A 5 16.96 9.95 -4.59
CA ARG A 5 15.54 9.68 -4.30
C ARG A 5 15.26 10.12 -2.87
N ASP A 6 15.50 11.40 -2.61
CA ASP A 6 14.92 12.13 -1.49
C ASP A 6 13.79 12.98 -2.12
N GLY A 7 12.82 12.29 -2.72
CA GLY A 7 11.72 12.89 -3.46
C GLY A 7 10.60 13.22 -2.50
N GLU A 8 10.79 14.28 -1.73
CA GLU A 8 9.77 15.14 -1.10
C GLU A 8 8.38 14.50 -0.93
N CYS A 9 8.22 13.64 0.08
CA CYS A 9 6.88 13.30 0.58
C CYS A 9 6.19 14.50 1.29
N ASN A 10 6.70 15.73 1.15
CA ASN A 10 6.16 16.95 1.76
C ASN A 10 4.72 17.27 1.31
N THR A 11 4.28 16.75 0.17
CA THR A 11 2.91 16.92 -0.35
C THR A 11 1.98 15.77 0.04
N PHE A 12 2.52 14.70 0.63
CA PHE A 12 1.77 13.56 1.14
C PHE A 12 1.57 13.75 2.64
N ALA A 13 0.38 13.42 3.16
CA ALA A 13 0.12 13.51 4.60
C ALA A 13 0.80 12.37 5.40
N VAL A 14 1.70 11.62 4.77
CA VAL A 14 2.43 10.48 5.34
C VAL A 14 3.89 10.50 4.88
N ALA A 15 4.81 10.09 5.75
CA ALA A 15 6.23 9.98 5.44
C ALA A 15 6.69 8.52 5.25
N PRO A 16 7.75 8.25 4.47
CA PRO A 16 8.34 6.92 4.40
C PRO A 16 8.91 6.52 5.77
N GLY A 17 8.64 5.29 6.18
CA GLY A 17 8.88 4.74 7.51
C GLY A 17 7.73 4.99 8.51
N GLU A 18 6.71 5.75 8.13
CA GLU A 18 5.57 6.04 9.00
C GLU A 18 4.60 4.86 9.07
N LYS A 19 4.01 4.67 10.25
CA LYS A 19 3.08 3.59 10.54
C LYS A 19 1.67 4.16 10.61
N VAL A 20 0.84 3.81 9.63
CA VAL A 20 -0.49 4.41 9.44
C VAL A 20 -1.54 3.30 9.36
N ASP A 21 -2.71 3.54 9.93
CA ASP A 21 -3.80 2.58 9.85
C ASP A 21 -4.30 2.41 8.40
N ILE A 22 -4.64 1.17 8.05
CA ILE A 22 -5.13 0.80 6.72
C ILE A 22 -6.40 1.56 6.31
N LEU A 23 -7.31 1.87 7.25
CA LEU A 23 -8.54 2.61 6.96
C LEU A 23 -8.24 4.09 6.77
N GLU A 24 -7.34 4.66 7.56
CA GLU A 24 -6.88 6.04 7.37
C GLU A 24 -6.19 6.21 6.01
N LEU A 25 -5.35 5.25 5.63
CA LEU A 25 -4.75 5.22 4.30
C LEU A 25 -5.82 5.11 3.21
N GLU A 26 -6.81 4.23 3.33
CA GLU A 26 -7.88 4.12 2.33
C GLU A 26 -8.64 5.43 2.17
N GLU A 27 -9.00 6.07 3.28
CA GLU A 27 -9.68 7.37 3.25
C GLU A 27 -8.80 8.43 2.58
N LEU A 28 -7.50 8.47 2.92
CA LEU A 28 -6.54 9.40 2.34
C LEU A 28 -6.40 9.20 0.83
N GLY A 29 -6.25 7.95 0.39
CA GLY A 29 -6.19 7.58 -1.03
C GLY A 29 -7.43 7.99 -1.79
N SER A 30 -8.61 7.68 -1.23
CA SER A 30 -9.92 8.03 -1.81
C SER A 30 -10.16 9.54 -1.86
N ARG A 31 -9.76 10.27 -0.80
CA ARG A 31 -9.99 11.71 -0.66
C ARG A 31 -9.08 12.55 -1.55
N TYR A 32 -7.81 12.15 -1.70
CA TYR A 32 -6.81 12.91 -2.44
C TYR A 32 -6.52 12.33 -3.84
N GLY A 33 -7.16 11.21 -4.21
CA GLY A 33 -6.92 10.52 -5.48
C GLY A 33 -5.49 9.97 -5.57
N ILE A 34 -5.05 9.31 -4.49
CA ILE A 34 -3.71 8.72 -4.38
C ILE A 34 -3.85 7.20 -4.45
N ASP A 35 -3.09 6.58 -5.34
CA ASP A 35 -3.06 5.13 -5.53
C ASP A 35 -2.16 4.49 -4.47
N ILE A 36 -2.78 3.83 -3.50
CA ILE A 36 -2.05 3.18 -2.40
C ILE A 36 -1.89 1.70 -2.73
N TYR A 37 -0.64 1.26 -2.83
CA TYR A 37 -0.25 -0.11 -3.10
C TYR A 37 0.21 -0.77 -1.80
N LEU A 38 -0.43 -1.89 -1.49
CA LEU A 38 -0.09 -2.76 -0.37
C LEU A 38 0.77 -3.90 -0.88
N TYR A 39 2.01 -3.95 -0.40
CA TYR A 39 2.96 -5.03 -0.68
C TYR A 39 2.85 -6.10 0.40
N PHE A 40 2.79 -7.35 -0.04
CA PHE A 40 2.83 -8.53 0.83
C PHE A 40 4.26 -9.03 1.05
N GLU A 41 5.18 -8.72 0.13
CA GLU A 41 6.59 -9.09 0.23
C GLU A 41 7.46 -7.88 0.57
N GLU A 42 8.16 -7.96 1.71
CA GLU A 42 9.07 -6.90 2.17
C GLU A 42 10.21 -6.66 1.18
N ASP A 43 10.79 -7.72 0.61
CA ASP A 43 11.93 -7.61 -0.30
C ASP A 43 11.55 -6.80 -1.55
N LEU A 44 10.38 -7.09 -2.15
CA LEU A 44 9.86 -6.30 -3.26
C LEU A 44 9.56 -4.86 -2.84
N ALA A 45 8.94 -4.66 -1.68
CA ALA A 45 8.59 -3.32 -1.22
C ALA A 45 9.82 -2.43 -1.01
N ARG A 46 10.91 -2.98 -0.47
CA ARG A 46 12.13 -2.24 -0.06
C ARG A 46 13.22 -2.20 -1.14
N ASN A 47 13.37 -3.27 -1.91
CA ASN A 47 14.44 -3.40 -2.91
C ASN A 47 14.00 -3.04 -4.32
N SER A 48 12.69 -2.97 -4.57
CA SER A 48 12.12 -2.72 -5.89
C SER A 48 11.41 -1.37 -5.97
N THR A 49 10.93 -1.03 -7.16
CA THR A 49 10.17 0.21 -7.40
C THR A 49 8.86 -0.15 -8.07
N LEU A 50 7.77 0.50 -7.67
CA LEU A 50 6.43 0.26 -8.22
C LEU A 50 6.40 0.21 -9.75
N GLN A 51 7.11 1.11 -10.44
CA GLN A 51 7.17 1.10 -11.90
C GLN A 51 7.76 -0.21 -12.46
N LYS A 52 8.87 -0.67 -11.88
CA LYS A 52 9.52 -1.93 -12.27
C LYS A 52 8.61 -3.12 -11.97
N ASP A 53 7.97 -3.13 -10.80
CA ASP A 53 7.05 -4.20 -10.40
C ASP A 53 5.80 -4.22 -11.29
N MET A 54 5.26 -3.05 -11.65
CA MET A 54 4.14 -2.93 -12.60
C MET A 54 4.50 -3.51 -13.97
N GLU A 55 5.73 -3.35 -14.43
CA GLU A 55 6.21 -3.94 -15.69
C GLU A 55 6.43 -5.45 -15.59
N ASP A 56 7.12 -5.89 -14.54
CA ASP A 56 7.44 -7.31 -14.31
C ASP A 56 6.17 -8.15 -14.15
N PHE A 57 5.22 -7.64 -13.36
CA PHE A 57 3.95 -8.29 -13.07
C PHE A 57 2.81 -7.86 -14.00
N LYS A 58 3.10 -7.18 -15.11
CA LYS A 58 2.07 -6.74 -16.08
C LYS A 58 1.23 -7.90 -16.63
N SER A 59 1.86 -9.05 -16.82
CA SER A 59 1.22 -10.28 -17.33
C SER A 59 0.51 -11.08 -16.23
N VAL A 60 0.75 -10.77 -14.96
CA VAL A 60 0.14 -11.43 -13.80
C VAL A 60 -1.14 -10.67 -13.44
N PRO A 61 -2.27 -11.35 -13.19
CA PRO A 61 -3.50 -10.69 -12.78
C PRO A 61 -3.35 -10.09 -11.38
N GLU A 62 -4.07 -8.99 -11.12
CA GLU A 62 -3.87 -8.14 -9.93
C GLU A 62 -3.89 -8.90 -8.59
N TYR A 63 -4.73 -9.93 -8.45
CA TYR A 63 -4.87 -10.72 -7.22
C TYR A 63 -3.77 -11.79 -7.03
N GLU A 64 -3.00 -12.10 -8.08
CA GLU A 64 -1.88 -13.04 -8.02
C GLU A 64 -0.53 -12.32 -7.86
N ARG A 65 -0.53 -10.98 -7.83
CA ARG A 65 0.67 -10.18 -7.66
C ARG A 65 1.09 -10.13 -6.18
N PRO A 66 2.39 -10.00 -5.90
CA PRO A 66 2.92 -9.79 -4.54
C PRO A 66 2.60 -8.39 -3.96
N PHE A 67 1.79 -7.60 -4.66
CA PHE A 67 1.27 -6.31 -4.23
C PHE A 67 -0.11 -6.07 -4.86
N ILE A 68 -0.94 -5.27 -4.20
CA ILE A 68 -2.30 -4.96 -4.67
C ILE A 68 -2.69 -3.53 -4.27
N LEU A 69 -3.63 -2.92 -5.00
CA LEU A 69 -4.23 -1.66 -4.57
C LEU A 69 -5.01 -1.84 -3.27
N LEU A 70 -4.83 -0.92 -2.32
CA LEU A 70 -5.46 -0.94 -1.02
C LEU A 70 -6.99 -0.98 -1.13
N GLY A 71 -7.58 -0.14 -1.98
CA GLY A 71 -9.02 -0.14 -2.22
C GLY A 71 -9.53 -1.48 -2.79
N LYS A 72 -8.73 -2.15 -3.63
CA LYS A 72 -9.05 -3.48 -4.17
C LYS A 72 -8.94 -4.54 -3.09
N PHE A 73 -7.92 -4.47 -2.23
CA PHE A 73 -7.74 -5.37 -1.11
C PHE A 73 -8.92 -5.29 -0.14
N ILE A 74 -9.32 -4.09 0.29
CA ILE A 74 -10.47 -3.90 1.19
C ILE A 74 -11.76 -4.37 0.53
N ALA A 75 -11.99 -4.04 -0.75
CA ALA A 75 -13.19 -4.49 -1.46
C ALA A 75 -13.23 -6.02 -1.59
N PHE A 76 -12.09 -6.65 -1.89
CA PHE A 76 -11.97 -8.10 -1.97
C PHE A 76 -12.19 -8.76 -0.61
N ALA A 77 -11.52 -8.28 0.44
CA ALA A 77 -11.67 -8.78 1.80
C ALA A 77 -13.10 -8.60 2.32
N ALA A 78 -13.73 -7.44 2.07
CA ALA A 78 -15.14 -7.19 2.41
C ALA A 78 -16.11 -8.09 1.63
N SER A 79 -15.74 -8.47 0.40
CA SER A 79 -16.52 -9.43 -0.40
C SER A 79 -16.42 -10.87 0.13
N GLN A 80 -15.31 -11.24 0.77
CA GLN A 80 -15.13 -12.57 1.38
C GLN A 80 -15.70 -12.62 2.80
N ASP A 81 -15.43 -11.59 3.59
CA ASP A 81 -15.88 -11.46 4.98
C ASP A 81 -16.54 -10.09 5.18
N PRO A 82 -17.88 -10.00 5.28
CA PRO A 82 -18.57 -8.73 5.46
C PRO A 82 -18.21 -8.05 6.80
N LYS A 83 -17.68 -8.82 7.76
CA LYS A 83 -17.18 -8.32 9.06
C LYS A 83 -15.75 -7.81 8.99
N PHE A 84 -15.06 -7.90 7.85
CA PHE A 84 -13.66 -7.51 7.73
C PHE A 84 -13.44 -6.05 8.15
N ARG A 85 -14.32 -5.14 7.70
CA ARG A 85 -14.27 -3.73 8.09
C ARG A 85 -14.49 -3.51 9.58
N ASP A 86 -15.38 -4.29 10.21
CA ASP A 86 -15.59 -4.19 11.66
C ASP A 86 -14.39 -4.75 12.43
N LYS A 87 -13.78 -5.84 11.96
CA LYS A 87 -12.51 -6.35 12.51
C LYS A 87 -11.39 -5.32 12.42
N LEU A 88 -11.29 -4.57 11.33
CA LEU A 88 -10.31 -3.48 11.22
C LEU A 88 -10.56 -2.32 12.20
N LYS A 89 -11.82 -2.12 12.63
CA LYS A 89 -12.13 -1.14 13.69
C LYS A 89 -11.75 -1.66 15.08
N GLU A 90 -11.91 -2.96 15.31
CA GLU A 90 -11.53 -3.60 16.57
C GLU A 90 -10.02 -3.79 16.68
N LEU A 91 -9.38 -4.17 15.57
CA LEU A 91 -7.97 -4.45 15.41
C LEU A 91 -7.41 -3.63 14.22
N PRO A 92 -7.00 -2.37 14.48
CA PRO A 92 -6.43 -1.52 13.44
C PRO A 92 -5.18 -2.16 12.85
N LEU A 93 -5.12 -2.21 11.52
CA LEU A 93 -4.03 -2.85 10.80
C LEU A 93 -3.06 -1.77 10.34
N ILE A 94 -1.94 -1.68 11.05
CA ILE A 94 -0.96 -0.62 10.88
C ILE A 94 0.02 -0.98 9.77
N LEU A 95 -0.08 -0.28 8.65
CA LEU A 95 0.81 -0.43 7.50
C LEU A 95 2.04 0.47 7.64
N GLU A 96 3.20 -0.01 7.23
CA GLU A 96 4.42 0.80 7.14
C GLU A 96 4.50 1.42 5.74
N VAL A 97 4.54 2.75 5.66
CA VAL A 97 4.76 3.46 4.41
C VAL A 97 6.20 3.24 3.98
N ILE A 98 6.43 2.68 2.81
CA ILE A 98 7.78 2.38 2.32
C ILE A 98 8.29 3.50 1.42
N ALA A 99 7.45 3.94 0.49
CA ALA A 99 7.77 5.04 -0.39
C ALA A 99 6.50 5.80 -0.80
N CYS A 100 6.68 7.08 -1.12
CA CYS A 100 5.66 7.93 -1.72
C CYS A 100 6.28 8.61 -2.94
N GLY A 101 5.48 8.83 -3.98
CA GLY A 101 5.96 9.46 -5.19
C GLY A 101 4.84 9.79 -6.17
N GLU A 102 5.22 10.44 -7.25
CA GLU A 102 4.34 10.79 -8.36
C GLU A 102 4.91 10.10 -9.60
N SER A 103 4.09 9.32 -10.30
CA SER A 103 4.48 8.61 -11.51
C SER A 103 3.47 8.83 -12.61
N THR A 104 3.96 9.05 -13.82
CA THR A 104 3.10 9.16 -14.98
C THR A 104 2.73 7.77 -15.51
N ILE A 105 1.60 7.22 -15.06
CA ILE A 105 1.09 5.92 -15.52
C ILE A 105 0.09 6.18 -16.65
N GLY A 106 0.36 5.65 -17.85
CA GLY A 106 -0.55 5.79 -19.00
C GLY A 106 -0.72 7.24 -19.51
N GLY A 107 0.23 8.13 -19.24
CA GLY A 107 0.20 9.54 -19.67
C GLY A 107 -0.53 10.48 -18.71
N THR A 108 -1.03 9.98 -17.57
CA THR A 108 -1.61 10.79 -16.50
C THR A 108 -0.66 10.77 -15.31
N ASP A 109 -0.52 11.89 -14.62
CA ASP A 109 0.26 11.94 -13.37
C ASP A 109 -0.55 11.30 -12.24
N HIS A 110 -0.03 10.19 -11.71
CA HIS A 110 -0.62 9.45 -10.61
C HIS A 110 0.27 9.55 -9.39
N ARG A 111 -0.30 10.06 -8.31
CA ARG A 111 0.35 10.03 -7.00
C ARG A 111 0.16 8.64 -6.41
N TYR A 112 1.24 8.03 -5.97
CA TYR A 112 1.22 6.69 -5.41
C TYR A 112 1.94 6.61 -4.08
N ILE A 113 1.49 5.71 -3.23
CA ILE A 113 2.14 5.36 -1.97
C ILE A 113 2.30 3.85 -1.97
N THR A 114 3.50 3.36 -1.70
CA THR A 114 3.75 1.95 -1.43
C THR A 114 3.82 1.73 0.07
N THR A 115 3.12 0.71 0.53
CA THR A 115 3.04 0.33 1.93
C THR A 115 3.37 -1.14 2.07
N LEU A 116 3.94 -1.52 3.20
CA LEU A 116 4.22 -2.90 3.56
C LEU A 116 3.20 -3.35 4.60
N MET A 117 2.58 -4.49 4.33
CA MET A 117 1.72 -5.14 5.30
C MET A 117 2.57 -5.59 6.51
N PRO A 118 2.15 -5.29 7.76
CA PRO A 118 2.80 -5.87 8.92
C PRO A 118 2.63 -7.39 8.85
N PHE A 119 3.71 -8.15 9.06
CA PHE A 119 3.62 -9.60 9.05
C PHE A 119 2.58 -10.05 10.08
N LEU A 120 1.65 -10.92 9.66
CA LEU A 120 0.65 -11.57 10.51
C LEU A 120 1.26 -12.28 11.74
N GLN A 121 2.57 -12.53 11.75
CA GLN A 121 3.28 -13.18 12.85
C GLN A 121 3.36 -12.30 14.13
N ASP A 122 3.18 -10.98 14.04
CA ASP A 122 2.99 -10.11 15.21
C ASP A 122 1.50 -9.96 15.61
N MET A 123 0.55 -10.37 14.77
CA MET A 123 -0.88 -10.40 15.12
C MET A 123 -1.25 -11.59 16.03
N ASP A 124 -0.39 -12.60 16.11
CA ASP A 124 -0.53 -13.74 17.05
C ASP A 124 -0.44 -13.29 18.53
N ALA A 125 0.09 -12.09 18.79
CA ALA A 125 0.11 -11.49 20.14
C ALA A 125 -1.25 -10.93 20.60
N LEU A 126 -2.26 -10.92 19.72
CA LEU A 126 -3.65 -10.70 20.09
C LEU A 126 -4.32 -12.06 20.30
N GLU A 127 -3.90 -12.74 21.37
CA GLU A 127 -4.71 -13.80 21.97
C GLU A 127 -6.07 -13.17 22.36
N ILE A 128 -7.13 -13.51 21.61
CA ILE A 128 -8.51 -13.37 22.05
C ILE A 128 -8.97 -14.72 22.59
#